data_AF-A0A2D4GPB7-F1
#
_entry.id   AF-A0A2D4GPB7-F1
#
_cell.length_a   1.000
_cell.length_b   1.000
_cell.length_c   1.000
_cell.angle_alpha   90.00
_cell.angle_beta   90.00
_cell.angle_gamma   90.00
#
_symmetry.space_group_name_H-M   'P 1'
#
loop_
_entity.id
_entity.type
_entity.pdbx_description
1 polymer ?
#
loop_
_entity_poly.entity_id
_entity_poly.type
_entity_poly.pdbx_seq_one_letter_code
_entity_poly.pdbx_strand_id
1 'polypeptide(L)'
;LRLSIETNGEIKLPKDYCSMDRTVKDPFEILLPRRRDLGLCATSLVSYLIQLHNEFVNTIAKDSADANRYSVSPAEVADLHMISYEVEKDFIPIILSNCQYSVHKGGEALQEFDLEKIEQQVISRFLQGKPKISLQGIPTLIHRYDQNYEHLFNNIKTKLETVSSLSNSKMGMIRGDLVSYSDICEALSVTEIILGFLATTGGDSHMTLTDYAKNVLQMSDQISLPMIKALSRCQLKHAISLWQLLSSHKSEQLLHLKKDPFGEISAAYKEELPVDSINRLKAFLTQTGLEPFLQELHEMIMLKLKHAKAGEEYSPTWGLKEVLVPYLEGKGSSELQNLENMFPDDILVSQCIAAWKLAATLKRSGCGPGN
;
A
#
# COMPACT_ATOMS: atom_id res chain seq x y z
N LEU A 1 14.81 21.44 -9.37
CA LEU A 1 14.20 20.09 -9.39
C LEU A 1 12.72 20.09 -8.99
N ARG A 2 12.28 20.77 -7.90
CA ARG A 2 10.86 20.72 -7.46
C ARG A 2 9.80 20.99 -8.55
N LEU A 3 9.96 22.08 -9.31
CA LEU A 3 9.07 22.43 -10.43
C LEU A 3 9.22 21.47 -11.63
N SER A 4 10.45 20.97 -11.84
CA SER A 4 10.74 19.99 -12.89
C SER A 4 10.06 18.65 -12.61
N ILE A 5 10.02 18.22 -11.34
CA ILE A 5 9.31 17.01 -10.90
C ILE A 5 7.79 17.19 -11.08
N GLU A 6 7.25 18.35 -10.73
CA GLU A 6 5.82 18.65 -10.92
C GLU A 6 5.40 18.55 -12.40
N THR A 7 6.24 19.06 -13.30
CA THR A 7 5.92 19.14 -14.74
C THR A 7 6.26 17.85 -15.49
N ASN A 8 7.47 17.34 -15.30
CA ASN A 8 8.09 16.29 -16.11
C ASN A 8 8.29 14.96 -15.35
N GLY A 9 7.96 14.91 -14.06
CA GLY A 9 8.08 13.69 -13.27
C GLY A 9 6.99 12.68 -13.62
N GLU A 10 7.38 11.40 -13.63
CA GLU A 10 6.45 10.27 -13.80
C GLU A 10 5.42 10.18 -12.65
N ILE A 11 5.86 10.49 -11.43
CA ILE A 11 5.00 10.49 -10.23
C ILE A 11 4.31 11.84 -10.10
N LYS A 12 2.98 11.86 -10.29
CA LYS A 12 2.18 13.08 -10.12
C LYS A 12 2.03 13.42 -8.63
N LEU A 13 2.63 14.55 -8.25
CA LEU A 13 2.53 15.12 -6.90
C LEU A 13 1.39 16.14 -6.83
N PRO A 14 0.71 16.27 -5.67
CA PRO A 14 -0.14 17.41 -5.39
C PRO A 14 0.63 18.74 -5.53
N LYS A 15 0.01 19.76 -6.12
CA LYS A 15 0.65 21.07 -6.37
C LYS A 15 1.21 21.72 -5.10
N ASP A 16 0.52 21.51 -3.98
CA ASP A 16 0.91 22.05 -2.68
C ASP A 16 2.29 21.54 -2.23
N TYR A 17 2.70 20.35 -2.67
CA TYR A 17 3.95 19.73 -2.25
C TYR A 17 5.17 20.40 -2.89
N CYS A 18 5.04 20.88 -4.14
CA CYS A 18 6.10 21.54 -4.90
C CYS A 18 6.11 23.08 -4.79
N SER A 19 5.10 23.66 -4.13
CA SER A 19 4.86 25.11 -4.07
C SER A 19 5.90 25.91 -3.26
N MET A 20 6.39 25.36 -2.15
CA MET A 20 7.28 26.05 -1.21
C MET A 20 8.67 25.41 -1.13
N ASP A 21 9.66 26.22 -0.79
CA ASP A 21 11.00 25.72 -0.46
C ASP A 21 10.97 24.98 0.88
N ARG A 22 11.58 23.80 0.89
CA ARG A 22 11.60 22.93 2.06
C ARG A 22 12.82 23.22 2.93
N THR A 23 12.61 23.23 4.23
CA THR A 23 13.62 23.54 5.25
C THR A 23 13.65 22.43 6.30
N VAL A 24 14.64 22.48 7.19
CA VAL A 24 14.78 21.52 8.31
C VAL A 24 13.58 21.55 9.27
N LYS A 25 12.72 22.58 9.20
CA LYS A 25 11.51 22.71 10.02
C LYS A 25 10.29 21.97 9.45
N ASP A 26 10.37 21.46 8.22
CA ASP A 26 9.29 20.70 7.61
C ASP A 26 9.09 19.34 8.31
N PRO A 27 7.90 18.71 8.16
CA PRO A 27 7.65 17.40 8.72
C PRO A 27 8.68 16.37 8.24
N PHE A 28 9.24 15.60 9.18
CA PHE A 28 10.21 14.54 8.91
C PHE A 28 9.74 13.52 7.85
N GLU A 29 8.43 13.33 7.72
CA GLU A 29 7.81 12.44 6.74
C GLU A 29 8.22 12.73 5.29
N ILE A 30 8.60 13.98 4.95
CA ILE A 30 9.04 14.34 3.59
C ILE A 30 10.31 13.61 3.15
N LEU A 31 11.14 13.18 4.11
CA LEU A 31 12.39 12.45 3.87
C LEU A 31 12.18 10.94 3.83
N LEU A 32 11.02 10.45 4.29
CA LEU A 32 10.73 9.02 4.31
C LEU A 32 10.30 8.58 2.91
N PRO A 33 10.99 7.60 2.29
CA PRO A 33 10.65 7.16 0.95
C PRO A 33 9.37 6.32 0.98
N ARG A 34 8.20 6.98 0.97
CA ARG A 34 6.88 6.34 0.94
C ARG A 34 6.23 6.59 -0.41
N ARG A 35 5.38 5.65 -0.83
CA ARG A 35 4.56 5.80 -2.05
C ARG A 35 3.23 6.54 -1.79
N ARG A 36 3.12 7.26 -0.67
CA ARG A 36 1.92 7.97 -0.22
C ARG A 36 2.31 9.25 0.52
N ASP A 37 1.36 10.19 0.58
CA ASP A 37 1.45 11.44 1.34
C ASP A 37 2.74 12.22 1.09
N LEU A 38 3.26 12.90 2.12
CA LEU A 38 4.47 13.72 2.01
C LEU A 38 5.71 12.91 1.64
N GLY A 39 5.74 11.61 1.91
CA GLY A 39 6.85 10.73 1.53
C GLY A 39 7.00 10.53 0.02
N LEU A 40 5.96 10.86 -0.77
CA LEU A 40 6.04 10.89 -2.23
C LEU A 40 7.12 11.86 -2.72
N CYS A 41 7.45 12.90 -1.97
CA CYS A 41 8.50 13.87 -2.32
C CYS A 41 9.87 13.20 -2.44
N ALA A 42 10.25 12.35 -1.48
CA ALA A 42 11.51 11.62 -1.53
C ALA A 42 11.53 10.60 -2.69
N THR A 43 10.45 9.83 -2.85
CA THR A 43 10.36 8.80 -3.89
C THR A 43 10.34 9.42 -5.30
N SER A 44 9.61 10.51 -5.50
CA SER A 44 9.57 11.24 -6.78
C SER A 44 10.91 11.88 -7.13
N LEU A 45 11.63 12.45 -6.16
CA LEU A 45 12.97 12.98 -6.39
C LEU A 45 13.92 11.91 -6.91
N VAL A 46 13.98 10.75 -6.23
CA VAL A 46 14.85 9.63 -6.63
C VAL A 46 14.44 9.11 -8.01
N SER A 47 13.13 8.91 -8.24
CA SER A 47 12.62 8.46 -9.54
C SER A 47 12.99 9.41 -10.67
N TYR A 48 12.88 10.73 -10.44
CA TYR A 48 13.21 11.75 -11.42
C TYR A 48 14.71 11.82 -11.74
N LEU A 49 15.57 11.67 -10.73
CA LEU A 49 17.02 11.60 -10.94
C LEU A 49 17.42 10.34 -11.73
N ILE A 50 16.81 9.20 -11.44
CA ILE A 50 17.01 7.96 -12.21
C ILE A 50 16.54 8.15 -13.66
N GLN A 51 15.39 8.79 -13.87
CA GLN A 51 14.87 9.10 -15.19
C GLN A 51 15.87 9.96 -15.99
N LEU A 52 16.32 11.08 -15.42
CA LEU A 52 17.30 11.96 -16.07
C LEU A 52 18.59 11.21 -16.44
N HIS A 53 19.13 10.43 -15.50
CA HIS A 53 20.32 9.60 -15.74
C HIS A 53 20.09 8.64 -16.91
N ASN A 54 18.99 7.91 -16.89
CA ASN A 54 18.65 6.94 -17.92
C ASN A 54 18.36 7.58 -19.28
N GLU A 55 17.80 8.79 -19.34
CA GLU A 55 17.59 9.53 -20.59
C GLU A 55 18.93 9.80 -21.30
N PHE A 56 19.95 10.27 -20.59
CA PHE A 56 21.30 10.46 -21.14
C PHE A 56 21.94 9.14 -21.60
N VAL A 57 21.89 8.09 -20.75
CA VAL A 57 22.44 6.77 -21.09
C VAL A 57 21.75 6.17 -22.32
N ASN A 58 20.42 6.26 -22.40
CA ASN A 58 19.65 5.76 -23.54
C ASN A 58 19.94 6.54 -24.84
N THR A 59 20.31 7.82 -24.74
CA THR A 59 20.65 8.64 -25.92
C THR A 59 21.94 8.12 -26.56
N ILE A 60 22.96 7.82 -25.75
CA ILE A 60 24.24 7.25 -26.22
C ILE A 60 24.09 5.79 -26.67
N ALA A 61 23.22 5.04 -26.01
CA ALA A 61 22.99 3.65 -26.36
C ALA A 61 22.32 3.46 -27.73
N LYS A 62 21.61 4.48 -28.24
CA LYS A 62 21.08 4.46 -29.62
C LYS A 62 22.20 4.54 -30.67
N ASP A 63 23.33 5.16 -30.32
CA ASP A 63 24.45 5.39 -31.22
C ASP A 63 25.50 4.26 -31.16
N SER A 64 25.36 3.30 -30.24
CA SER A 64 26.29 2.18 -30.07
C SER A 64 25.57 0.82 -29.91
N ALA A 65 25.89 -0.14 -30.77
CA ALA A 65 25.21 -1.44 -30.86
C ALA A 65 25.29 -2.34 -29.61
N ASP A 66 26.15 -2.02 -28.64
CA ASP A 66 26.49 -2.87 -27.48
C ASP A 66 26.03 -2.31 -26.11
N ALA A 67 25.46 -1.11 -26.06
CA ALA A 67 25.25 -0.38 -24.80
C ALA A 67 24.06 -0.85 -23.93
N ASN A 68 23.29 -1.84 -24.40
CA ASN A 68 21.99 -2.18 -23.79
C ASN A 68 22.01 -3.30 -22.73
N ARG A 69 23.19 -3.77 -22.30
CA ARG A 69 23.31 -4.93 -21.39
C ARG A 69 23.74 -4.62 -19.95
N TYR A 70 24.28 -3.44 -19.67
CA TYR A 70 24.76 -3.12 -18.33
C TYR A 70 23.69 -2.36 -17.53
N SER A 71 23.01 -3.07 -16.61
CA SER A 71 21.99 -2.52 -15.73
C SER A 71 22.29 -2.79 -14.27
N VAL A 72 21.98 -1.83 -13.40
CA VAL A 72 22.24 -1.91 -11.94
C VAL A 72 20.96 -1.59 -11.16
N SER A 73 20.77 -2.26 -10.03
CA SER A 73 19.68 -1.99 -9.09
C SER A 73 19.92 -0.70 -8.29
N PRO A 74 18.89 0.11 -7.97
CA PRO A 74 19.01 1.27 -7.10
C PRO A 74 19.72 0.99 -5.76
N ALA A 75 19.59 -0.23 -5.23
CA ALA A 75 20.21 -0.62 -3.97
C ALA A 75 21.73 -0.83 -4.05
N GLU A 76 22.27 -1.01 -5.27
CA GLU A 76 23.67 -1.32 -5.55
C GLU A 76 24.38 -0.14 -6.26
N VAL A 77 23.68 0.99 -6.39
CA VAL A 77 24.23 2.21 -6.98
C VAL A 77 25.36 2.75 -6.10
N ALA A 78 26.45 3.16 -6.75
CA ALA A 78 27.63 3.77 -6.16
C ALA A 78 28.02 4.98 -7.01
N ASP A 79 28.91 5.83 -6.50
CA ASP A 79 29.29 7.09 -7.18
C ASP A 79 29.81 6.86 -8.61
N LEU A 80 30.52 5.75 -8.84
CA LEU A 80 31.02 5.39 -10.17
C LEU A 80 29.92 5.11 -11.20
N HIS A 81 28.74 4.66 -10.74
CA HIS A 81 27.58 4.38 -11.58
C HIS A 81 26.84 5.67 -11.98
N MET A 82 27.03 6.78 -11.26
CA MET A 82 26.33 8.04 -11.49
C MET A 82 27.05 8.92 -12.51
N ILE A 83 26.27 9.65 -13.31
CA ILE A 83 26.80 10.76 -14.11
C ILE A 83 27.11 11.91 -13.13
N SER A 84 28.39 12.14 -12.88
CA SER A 84 28.88 13.18 -11.97
C SER A 84 29.92 14.03 -12.67
N TYR A 85 29.75 15.35 -12.61
CA TYR A 85 30.65 16.34 -13.19
C TYR A 85 30.51 17.67 -12.43
N GLU A 86 31.59 18.43 -12.36
CA GLU A 86 31.57 19.80 -11.87
C GLU A 86 31.74 20.78 -13.03
N VAL A 87 30.82 21.75 -13.17
CA VAL A 87 30.84 22.67 -14.32
C VAL A 87 32.18 23.39 -14.47
N GLU A 88 32.68 23.96 -13.37
CA GLU A 88 33.91 24.77 -13.39
C GLU A 88 35.18 23.96 -13.62
N LYS A 89 35.28 22.78 -13.02
CA LYS A 89 36.50 21.96 -13.05
C LYS A 89 36.57 21.01 -14.24
N ASP A 90 35.41 20.54 -14.71
CA ASP A 90 35.34 19.51 -15.74
C ASP A 90 34.87 20.06 -17.08
N PHE A 91 33.75 20.79 -17.11
CA PHE A 91 33.13 21.23 -18.37
C PHE A 91 33.82 22.45 -18.99
N ILE A 92 34.14 23.48 -18.20
CA ILE A 92 34.78 24.71 -18.71
C ILE A 92 36.11 24.39 -19.43
N PRO A 93 37.02 23.56 -18.90
CA PRO A 93 38.26 23.21 -19.60
C PRO A 93 38.03 22.49 -20.93
N ILE A 94 37.01 21.64 -21.03
CA ILE A 94 36.65 20.96 -22.29
C ILE A 94 36.20 21.97 -23.34
N ILE A 95 35.35 22.93 -22.96
CA ILE A 95 34.86 23.96 -23.90
C ILE A 95 36.00 24.86 -24.37
N LEU A 96 36.84 25.32 -23.44
CA LEU A 96 37.94 26.24 -23.75
C LEU A 96 39.04 25.58 -24.60
N SER A 97 39.36 24.31 -24.35
CA SER A 97 40.39 23.59 -25.11
C SER A 97 39.98 23.28 -26.56
N ASN A 98 38.68 23.28 -26.85
CA ASN A 98 38.13 23.09 -28.20
C ASN A 98 37.69 24.41 -28.85
N CYS A 99 38.10 25.54 -28.28
CA CYS A 99 37.89 26.86 -28.84
C CYS A 99 39.07 27.25 -29.73
N GLN A 100 38.84 27.31 -31.03
CA GLN A 100 39.86 27.63 -32.02
C GLN A 100 39.75 29.11 -32.41
N TYR A 101 40.89 29.78 -32.46
CA TYR A 101 40.98 31.17 -32.93
C TYR A 101 41.62 31.19 -34.31
N SER A 102 40.89 31.68 -35.31
CA SER A 102 41.42 31.87 -36.65
C SER A 102 41.53 33.37 -36.96
N VAL A 103 42.68 33.79 -37.49
CA VAL A 103 42.90 35.19 -37.88
C VAL A 103 42.93 35.25 -39.40
N HIS A 104 41.94 35.92 -39.98
CA HIS A 104 41.88 36.10 -41.43
C HIS A 104 42.76 37.29 -41.84
N LYS A 105 43.32 37.27 -43.07
CA LYS A 105 44.10 38.38 -43.64
C LYS A 105 43.21 39.64 -43.74
N GLY A 106 43.25 40.46 -42.70
CA GLY A 106 42.33 41.57 -42.46
C GLY A 106 42.28 42.01 -40.99
N GLY A 107 42.75 41.17 -40.05
CA GLY A 107 42.94 41.54 -38.64
C GLY A 107 41.79 41.17 -37.70
N GLU A 108 40.72 40.56 -38.22
CA GLU A 108 39.63 40.03 -37.38
C GLU A 108 39.98 38.61 -36.89
N ALA A 109 39.91 38.42 -35.58
CA ALA A 109 40.02 37.11 -34.94
C ALA A 109 38.62 36.52 -34.79
N LEU A 110 38.35 35.42 -35.50
CA LEU A 110 37.11 34.66 -35.41
C LEU A 110 37.30 33.52 -34.41
N GLN A 111 36.30 33.34 -33.54
CA GLN A 111 36.26 32.27 -32.54
C GLN A 111 35.31 31.18 -33.04
N GLU A 112 35.84 29.98 -33.24
CA GLU A 112 35.07 28.81 -33.68
C GLU A 112 35.15 27.70 -32.64
N PHE A 113 34.00 27.10 -32.31
CA PHE A 113 33.92 25.96 -31.39
C PHE A 113 33.76 24.67 -32.17
N ASP A 114 34.65 23.71 -31.90
CA ASP A 114 34.55 22.35 -32.44
C ASP A 114 33.52 21.55 -31.63
N LEU A 115 32.25 21.68 -31.99
CA LEU A 115 31.13 21.04 -31.27
C LEU A 115 31.23 19.51 -31.28
N GLU A 116 31.71 18.93 -32.37
CA GLU A 116 31.89 17.47 -32.48
C GLU A 116 32.95 16.96 -31.50
N LYS A 117 34.09 17.65 -31.38
CA LYS A 117 35.10 17.29 -30.37
C LYS A 117 34.61 17.49 -28.95
N ILE A 118 33.87 18.56 -28.68
CA ILE A 118 33.28 18.80 -27.36
C ILE A 118 32.32 17.67 -27.00
N GLU A 119 31.42 17.32 -27.92
CA GLU A 119 30.47 16.22 -27.76
C GLU A 119 31.19 14.89 -27.46
N GLN A 120 32.18 14.52 -28.27
CA GLN A 120 32.95 13.28 -28.06
C GLN A 120 33.66 13.25 -26.70
N GLN A 121 34.24 14.37 -26.27
CA GLN A 121 34.91 14.44 -24.96
C GLN A 121 33.91 14.32 -23.80
N VAL A 122 32.74 14.95 -23.91
CA VAL A 122 31.68 14.84 -22.91
C VAL A 122 31.14 13.42 -22.82
N ILE A 123 30.85 12.78 -23.95
CA ILE A 123 30.37 11.40 -24.01
C ILE A 123 31.41 10.47 -23.40
N SER A 124 32.66 10.54 -23.86
CA SER A 124 33.73 9.63 -23.42
C SER A 124 34.03 9.76 -21.93
N ARG A 125 34.03 10.98 -21.38
CA ARG A 125 34.45 11.22 -19.99
C ARG A 125 33.34 11.02 -18.96
N PHE A 126 32.10 11.42 -19.25
CA PHE A 126 31.03 11.44 -18.23
C PHE A 126 29.94 10.40 -18.44
N LEU A 127 29.70 9.98 -19.67
CA LEU A 127 28.49 9.24 -20.03
C LEU A 127 28.76 7.81 -20.49
N GLN A 128 29.92 7.56 -21.10
CA GLN A 128 30.32 6.23 -21.56
C GLN A 128 30.54 5.27 -20.38
N GLY A 129 30.04 4.03 -20.51
CA GLY A 129 30.17 2.98 -19.50
C GLY A 129 29.23 3.11 -18.30
N LYS A 130 28.34 4.11 -18.28
CA LYS A 130 27.34 4.27 -17.22
C LYS A 130 26.21 3.24 -17.39
N PRO A 131 25.80 2.54 -16.31
CA PRO A 131 24.72 1.57 -16.39
C PRO A 131 23.36 2.25 -16.53
N LYS A 132 22.40 1.50 -17.07
CA LYS A 132 20.99 1.82 -16.89
C LYS A 132 20.55 1.44 -15.48
N ILE A 133 19.98 2.37 -14.73
CA ILE A 133 19.49 2.11 -13.37
C ILE A 133 18.05 1.62 -13.46
N SER A 134 17.73 0.47 -12.87
CA SER A 134 16.35 -0.02 -12.85
C SER A 134 15.48 0.80 -11.91
N LEU A 135 14.17 0.89 -12.18
CA LEU A 135 13.20 1.49 -11.24
C LEU A 135 12.69 0.46 -10.20
N GLN A 136 13.06 -0.82 -10.37
CA GLN A 136 12.70 -1.89 -9.46
C GLN A 136 13.70 -1.95 -8.31
N GLY A 137 13.21 -1.92 -7.06
CA GLY A 137 14.08 -1.97 -5.88
C GLY A 137 14.49 -0.59 -5.35
N ILE A 138 13.86 0.51 -5.80
CA ILE A 138 13.97 1.80 -5.10
C ILE A 138 13.56 1.57 -3.64
N PRO A 139 14.41 1.92 -2.66
CA PRO A 139 14.09 1.75 -1.25
C PRO A 139 12.77 2.46 -0.92
N THR A 140 11.79 1.71 -0.43
CA THR A 140 10.52 2.28 0.03
C THR A 140 10.19 1.76 1.40
N LEU A 141 9.86 2.68 2.30
CA LEU A 141 9.33 2.36 3.62
C LEU A 141 7.86 1.96 3.46
N ILE A 142 7.58 0.68 3.71
CA ILE A 142 6.23 0.14 3.78
C ILE A 142 5.96 -0.17 5.25
N HIS A 143 5.00 0.52 5.87
CA HIS A 143 4.54 0.10 7.19
C HIS A 143 3.81 -1.23 7.07
N ARG A 144 3.98 -2.12 8.05
CA ARG A 144 3.25 -3.40 8.06
C ARG A 144 1.74 -3.21 7.94
N TYR A 145 1.23 -2.12 8.53
CA TYR A 145 -0.19 -1.74 8.49
C TYR A 145 -0.67 -1.15 7.15
N ASP A 146 0.24 -0.88 6.21
CA ASP A 146 -0.03 -0.39 4.85
C ASP A 146 0.03 -1.50 3.79
N GLN A 147 0.15 -2.77 4.21
CA GLN A 147 0.11 -3.90 3.28
C GLN A 147 -1.23 -3.93 2.54
N ASN A 148 -1.18 -4.04 1.21
CA ASN A 148 -2.36 -4.30 0.42
C ASN A 148 -2.76 -5.77 0.60
N TYR A 149 -3.62 -6.01 1.59
CA TYR A 149 -4.12 -7.34 1.93
C TYR A 149 -4.90 -7.98 0.76
N GLU A 150 -5.40 -7.24 -0.23
CA GLU A 150 -6.08 -7.85 -1.38
C GLU A 150 -5.12 -8.65 -2.25
N HIS A 151 -3.98 -8.05 -2.60
CA HIS A 151 -2.95 -8.78 -3.35
C HIS A 151 -2.42 -9.97 -2.55
N LEU A 152 -2.28 -9.78 -1.23
CA LEU A 152 -1.87 -10.84 -0.33
C LEU A 152 -2.89 -12.00 -0.36
N PHE A 153 -4.19 -11.72 -0.20
CA PHE A 153 -5.24 -12.73 -0.22
C PHE A 153 -5.34 -13.43 -1.57
N ASN A 154 -5.17 -12.71 -2.69
CA ASN A 154 -5.15 -13.31 -4.02
C ASN A 154 -3.94 -14.24 -4.21
N ASN A 155 -2.76 -13.85 -3.73
CA ASN A 155 -1.56 -14.71 -3.75
C ASN A 155 -1.75 -15.96 -2.89
N ILE A 156 -2.41 -15.84 -1.74
CA ILE A 156 -2.75 -16.99 -0.90
C ILE A 156 -3.75 -17.91 -1.61
N LYS A 157 -4.83 -17.36 -2.17
CA LYS A 157 -5.87 -18.13 -2.88
C LYS A 157 -5.31 -18.90 -4.09
N THR A 158 -4.29 -18.38 -4.75
CA THR A 158 -3.62 -19.05 -5.88
C THR A 158 -2.62 -20.12 -5.45
N LYS A 159 -2.02 -20.00 -4.26
CA LYS A 159 -0.99 -20.92 -3.75
C LYS A 159 -1.50 -22.00 -2.80
N LEU A 160 -2.63 -21.77 -2.14
CA LEU A 160 -3.30 -22.78 -1.32
C LEU A 160 -4.33 -23.54 -2.16
N GLU A 161 -4.29 -24.86 -2.09
CA GLU A 161 -5.25 -25.74 -2.78
C GLU A 161 -6.69 -25.50 -2.33
N THR A 162 -6.90 -25.14 -1.05
CA THR A 162 -8.23 -24.83 -0.51
C THR A 162 -8.19 -23.64 0.45
N VAL A 163 -9.16 -22.73 0.31
CA VAL A 163 -9.46 -21.66 1.28
C VAL A 163 -10.89 -21.86 1.76
N SER A 164 -11.13 -21.77 3.06
CA SER A 164 -12.45 -22.02 3.65
C SER A 164 -12.75 -21.05 4.78
N SER A 165 -14.02 -20.67 4.94
CA SER A 165 -14.49 -19.85 6.05
C SER A 165 -14.48 -20.60 7.38
N LEU A 166 -14.33 -19.86 8.48
CA LEU A 166 -14.49 -20.39 9.83
C LEU A 166 -15.97 -20.65 10.13
N SER A 167 -16.27 -21.77 10.77
CA SER A 167 -17.64 -22.03 11.25
C SER A 167 -17.99 -21.10 12.42
N ASN A 168 -19.27 -20.74 12.54
CA ASN A 168 -19.78 -19.89 13.63
C ASN A 168 -19.37 -20.41 15.02
N SER A 169 -19.36 -21.73 15.22
CA SER A 169 -18.90 -22.34 16.47
C SER A 169 -17.42 -22.04 16.75
N LYS A 170 -16.54 -22.21 15.77
CA LYS A 170 -15.10 -21.91 15.93
C LYS A 170 -14.87 -20.42 16.18
N MET A 171 -15.60 -19.54 15.48
CA MET A 171 -15.50 -18.10 15.68
C MET A 171 -15.88 -17.69 17.11
N GLY A 172 -16.96 -18.26 17.66
CA GLY A 172 -17.37 -18.06 19.05
C GLY A 172 -16.32 -18.52 20.06
N MET A 173 -15.71 -19.70 19.84
CA MET A 173 -14.65 -20.21 20.72
C MET A 173 -13.39 -19.34 20.68
N ILE A 174 -12.97 -18.89 19.50
CA ILE A 174 -11.78 -18.02 19.34
C ILE A 174 -11.98 -16.69 20.07
N ARG A 175 -13.17 -16.10 19.96
CA ARG A 175 -13.52 -14.88 20.73
C ARG A 175 -13.55 -15.12 22.23
N GLY A 176 -14.04 -16.27 22.67
CA GLY A 176 -14.01 -16.67 24.08
C GLY A 176 -12.59 -16.87 24.62
N ASP A 177 -11.67 -17.35 23.79
CA ASP A 177 -10.26 -17.53 24.16
C ASP A 177 -9.48 -16.19 24.21
N LEU A 178 -9.85 -15.20 23.38
CA LEU A 178 -9.16 -13.91 23.22
C LEU A 178 -9.96 -12.75 23.85
N VAL A 179 -9.99 -12.70 25.18
CA VAL A 179 -10.83 -11.73 25.92
C VAL A 179 -10.20 -10.33 25.99
N SER A 180 -8.87 -10.22 26.13
CA SER A 180 -8.23 -8.92 26.28
C SER A 180 -7.92 -8.27 24.93
N TYR A 181 -7.97 -6.94 24.88
CA TYR A 181 -7.58 -6.18 23.69
C TYR A 181 -6.13 -6.47 23.25
N SER A 182 -5.24 -6.73 24.21
CA SER A 182 -3.85 -7.10 23.93
C SER A 182 -3.76 -8.45 23.24
N ASP A 183 -4.48 -9.46 23.75
CA ASP A 183 -4.47 -10.82 23.16
C ASP A 183 -5.00 -10.80 21.73
N ILE A 184 -6.04 -10.00 21.45
CA ILE A 184 -6.60 -9.84 20.11
C ILE A 184 -5.57 -9.18 19.18
N CYS A 185 -4.87 -8.14 19.65
CA CYS A 185 -3.86 -7.46 18.85
C CYS A 185 -2.65 -8.34 18.55
N GLU A 186 -2.19 -9.11 19.54
CA GLU A 186 -1.11 -10.08 19.39
C GLU A 186 -1.53 -11.19 18.39
N ALA A 187 -2.74 -11.73 18.54
CA ALA A 187 -3.25 -12.78 17.66
C ALA A 187 -3.41 -12.30 16.21
N LEU A 188 -3.91 -11.07 16.03
CA LEU A 188 -3.99 -10.45 14.71
C LEU A 188 -2.60 -10.26 14.11
N SER A 189 -1.63 -9.78 14.90
CA SER A 189 -0.26 -9.57 14.43
C SER A 189 0.42 -10.87 13.97
N VAL A 190 0.25 -11.96 14.73
CA VAL A 190 0.75 -13.29 14.33
C VAL A 190 0.03 -13.79 13.09
N THR A 191 -1.28 -13.58 12.99
CA THR A 191 -2.05 -13.96 11.80
C THR A 191 -1.60 -13.20 10.56
N GLU A 192 -1.31 -11.91 10.67
CA GLU A 192 -0.76 -11.08 9.58
C GLU A 192 0.62 -11.56 9.14
N ILE A 193 1.48 -11.98 10.08
CA ILE A 193 2.78 -12.60 9.76
C ILE A 193 2.56 -13.89 8.97
N ILE A 194 1.72 -14.79 9.48
CA ILE A 194 1.40 -16.06 8.80
C ILE A 194 0.90 -15.80 7.38
N LEU A 195 -0.05 -14.87 7.21
CA LEU A 195 -0.56 -14.44 5.92
C LEU A 195 0.56 -13.97 4.98
N GLY A 196 1.48 -13.13 5.46
CA GLY A 196 2.63 -12.66 4.69
C GLY A 196 3.50 -13.81 4.17
N PHE A 197 3.79 -14.80 5.01
CA PHE A 197 4.55 -15.98 4.60
C PHE A 197 3.76 -16.85 3.62
N LEU A 198 2.49 -17.16 3.90
CA LEU A 198 1.64 -17.97 3.01
C LEU A 198 1.52 -17.37 1.60
N ALA A 199 1.45 -16.04 1.48
CA ALA A 199 1.42 -15.37 0.18
C ALA A 199 2.71 -15.61 -0.64
N THR A 200 3.84 -15.87 0.03
CA THR A 200 5.14 -16.13 -0.61
C THR A 200 5.41 -17.62 -0.83
N THR A 201 5.18 -18.45 0.19
CA THR A 201 5.59 -19.87 0.18
C THR A 201 4.45 -20.84 -0.12
N GLY A 202 3.19 -20.43 0.03
CA GLY A 202 2.08 -21.38 0.17
C GLY A 202 2.22 -22.23 1.44
N GLY A 203 1.54 -23.37 1.47
CA GLY A 203 1.61 -24.33 2.56
C GLY A 203 0.57 -25.45 2.44
N ASP A 204 0.61 -26.42 3.34
CA ASP A 204 -0.40 -27.47 3.42
C ASP A 204 -1.69 -26.92 4.06
N SER A 205 -2.77 -26.88 3.29
CA SER A 205 -4.09 -26.39 3.71
C SER A 205 -4.60 -27.01 5.01
N HIS A 206 -4.19 -28.24 5.34
CA HIS A 206 -4.62 -28.97 6.54
C HIS A 206 -3.74 -28.76 7.78
N MET A 207 -2.55 -28.20 7.61
CA MET A 207 -1.65 -27.88 8.72
C MET A 207 -2.31 -26.87 9.67
N THR A 208 -2.17 -27.06 10.98
CA THR A 208 -2.73 -26.11 11.95
C THR A 208 -1.94 -24.79 11.93
N LEU A 209 -2.61 -23.67 12.21
CA LEU A 209 -1.92 -22.39 12.30
C LEU A 209 -0.87 -22.37 13.42
N THR A 210 -1.13 -23.09 14.51
CA THR A 210 -0.18 -23.25 15.63
C THR A 210 1.07 -23.99 15.20
N ASP A 211 0.94 -25.11 14.49
CA ASP A 211 2.09 -25.89 14.04
C ASP A 211 2.90 -25.11 13.01
N TYR A 212 2.23 -24.38 12.11
CA TYR A 212 2.92 -23.54 11.14
C TYR A 212 3.71 -22.43 11.84
N ALA A 213 3.10 -21.72 12.79
CA ALA A 213 3.76 -20.65 13.52
C ALA A 213 4.94 -21.15 14.37
N LYS A 214 4.80 -22.31 15.02
CA LYS A 214 5.86 -22.88 15.88
C LYS A 214 6.98 -23.55 15.09
N ASN A 215 6.63 -24.43 14.16
CA ASN A 215 7.60 -25.34 13.54
C ASN A 215 8.17 -24.80 12.23
N VAL A 216 7.40 -23.98 11.49
CA VAL A 216 7.84 -23.39 10.22
C VAL A 216 8.40 -21.99 10.44
N LEU A 217 7.64 -21.14 11.12
CA LEU A 217 8.06 -19.75 11.39
C LEU A 217 8.97 -19.61 12.61
N GLN A 218 9.15 -20.68 13.40
CA GLN A 218 9.99 -20.70 14.60
C GLN A 218 9.64 -19.61 15.62
N MET A 219 8.35 -19.31 15.77
CA MET A 219 7.84 -18.26 16.67
C MET A 219 7.44 -18.79 18.06
N SER A 220 8.02 -19.89 18.54
CA SER A 220 7.61 -20.55 19.80
C SER A 220 7.57 -19.62 21.01
N ASP A 221 8.49 -18.65 21.07
CA ASP A 221 8.70 -17.78 22.24
C ASP A 221 7.85 -16.50 22.20
N GLN A 222 7.19 -16.23 21.06
CA GLN A 222 6.38 -15.02 20.83
C GLN A 222 4.88 -15.29 20.83
N ILE A 223 4.44 -16.50 21.19
CA ILE A 223 3.03 -16.89 21.14
C ILE A 223 2.52 -17.18 22.55
N SER A 224 1.72 -16.27 23.10
CA SER A 224 1.03 -16.48 24.39
C SER A 224 0.06 -17.66 24.38
N LEU A 225 -0.22 -18.24 25.56
CA LEU A 225 -1.08 -19.41 25.70
C LEU A 225 -2.52 -19.23 25.14
N PRO A 226 -3.20 -18.08 25.34
CA PRO A 226 -4.50 -17.82 24.71
C PRO A 226 -4.46 -17.89 23.19
N MET A 227 -3.37 -17.38 22.58
CA MET A 227 -3.19 -17.43 21.14
C MET A 227 -2.93 -18.85 20.63
N ILE A 228 -2.12 -19.65 21.33
CA ILE A 228 -1.92 -21.06 20.98
C ILE A 228 -3.26 -21.80 20.93
N LYS A 229 -4.16 -21.52 21.89
CA LYS A 229 -5.49 -22.10 21.93
C LYS A 229 -6.35 -21.63 20.75
N ALA A 230 -6.38 -20.32 20.47
CA ALA A 230 -7.13 -19.77 19.34
C ALA A 230 -6.64 -20.30 17.98
N LEU A 231 -5.32 -20.30 17.75
CA LEU A 231 -4.70 -20.75 16.50
C LEU A 231 -4.82 -22.26 16.28
N SER A 232 -4.83 -23.07 17.35
CA SER A 232 -4.91 -24.53 17.21
C SER A 232 -6.28 -25.02 16.72
N ARG A 233 -7.32 -24.17 16.82
CA ARG A 233 -8.66 -24.42 16.26
C ARG A 233 -8.73 -24.18 14.74
N CYS A 234 -7.69 -23.58 14.19
CA CYS A 234 -7.59 -23.14 12.80
C CYS A 234 -6.52 -23.91 12.03
N GLN A 235 -6.72 -24.01 10.73
CA GLN A 235 -5.78 -24.58 9.74
C GLN A 235 -5.40 -23.49 8.75
N LEU A 236 -4.33 -23.70 7.95
CA LEU A 236 -3.85 -22.70 6.99
C LEU A 236 -4.94 -22.23 6.01
N LYS A 237 -5.84 -23.11 5.59
CA LYS A 237 -7.01 -22.75 4.76
C LYS A 237 -7.97 -21.72 5.38
N HIS A 238 -7.93 -21.52 6.69
CA HIS A 238 -8.78 -20.57 7.41
C HIS A 238 -8.07 -19.23 7.70
N ALA A 239 -6.81 -19.05 7.28
CA ALA A 239 -6.01 -17.89 7.68
C ALA A 239 -6.66 -16.53 7.32
N ILE A 240 -7.26 -16.43 6.13
CA ILE A 240 -7.95 -15.21 5.68
C ILE A 240 -9.20 -14.95 6.53
N SER A 241 -10.03 -15.96 6.76
CA SER A 241 -11.23 -15.84 7.60
C SER A 241 -10.89 -15.53 9.07
N LEU A 242 -9.76 -16.05 9.57
CA LEU A 242 -9.26 -15.69 10.90
C LEU A 242 -8.84 -14.22 10.96
N TRP A 243 -8.14 -13.72 9.95
CA TRP A 243 -7.79 -12.30 9.88
C TRP A 243 -9.05 -11.42 9.89
N GLN A 244 -10.07 -11.77 9.09
CA GLN A 244 -11.35 -11.05 9.03
C GLN A 244 -12.06 -11.03 10.40
N LEU A 245 -12.08 -12.17 11.09
CA LEU A 245 -12.64 -12.29 12.44
C LEU A 245 -11.89 -11.41 13.44
N LEU A 246 -10.56 -11.49 13.47
CA LEU A 246 -9.72 -10.79 14.45
C LEU A 246 -9.66 -9.28 14.20
N SER A 247 -9.62 -8.85 12.94
CA SER A 247 -9.60 -7.43 12.56
C SER A 247 -10.92 -6.75 12.90
N SER A 248 -12.05 -7.42 12.61
CA SER A 248 -13.39 -6.96 12.99
C SER A 248 -13.54 -6.94 14.52
N HIS A 249 -13.11 -8.02 15.21
CA HIS A 249 -13.22 -8.09 16.67
C HIS A 249 -12.36 -7.04 17.40
N LYS A 250 -11.14 -6.76 16.91
CA LYS A 250 -10.30 -5.66 17.41
C LYS A 250 -11.03 -4.32 17.33
N SER A 251 -11.71 -4.07 16.21
CA SER A 251 -12.45 -2.84 15.97
C SER A 251 -13.70 -2.74 16.86
N GLU A 252 -14.38 -3.87 17.10
CA GLU A 252 -15.51 -3.94 18.04
C GLU A 252 -15.05 -3.59 19.47
N GLN A 253 -13.90 -4.13 19.91
CA GLN A 253 -13.33 -3.82 21.22
C GLN A 253 -12.88 -2.35 21.36
N LEU A 254 -12.30 -1.76 20.32
CA LEU A 254 -11.98 -0.32 20.33
C LEU A 254 -13.23 0.53 20.49
N LEU A 255 -14.31 0.19 19.78
CA LEU A 255 -15.60 0.86 19.93
C LEU A 255 -16.14 0.72 21.37
N HIS A 256 -15.98 -0.44 22.00
CA HIS A 256 -16.34 -0.65 23.41
C HIS A 256 -15.54 0.22 24.38
N LEU A 257 -14.25 0.41 24.09
CA LEU A 257 -13.36 1.29 24.84
C LEU A 257 -13.58 2.78 24.52
N LYS A 258 -14.65 3.12 23.78
CA LYS A 258 -14.99 4.48 23.33
C LYS A 258 -13.88 5.14 22.51
N LYS A 259 -13.07 4.34 21.80
CA LYS A 259 -12.05 4.81 20.85
C LYS A 259 -12.59 4.68 19.43
N ASP A 260 -12.07 5.49 18.50
CA ASP A 260 -12.44 5.38 17.07
C ASP A 260 -11.69 4.20 16.41
N PRO A 261 -12.38 3.11 16.02
CA PRO A 261 -11.74 1.99 15.33
C PRO A 261 -11.27 2.33 13.91
N PHE A 262 -11.81 3.38 13.29
CA PHE A 262 -11.53 3.75 11.91
C PHE A 262 -10.80 5.09 11.80
N GLY A 263 -9.98 5.44 12.80
CA GLY A 263 -9.27 6.73 12.86
C GLY A 263 -8.50 7.08 11.58
N GLU A 264 -7.92 6.07 10.92
CA GLU A 264 -7.11 6.21 9.70
C GLU A 264 -7.94 6.45 8.42
N ILE A 265 -9.26 6.20 8.45
CA ILE A 265 -10.13 6.35 7.28
C ILE A 265 -10.56 7.81 7.12
N SER A 266 -10.62 8.27 5.87
CA SER A 266 -11.06 9.62 5.52
C SER A 266 -12.40 9.98 6.15
N ALA A 267 -12.54 11.24 6.59
CA ALA A 267 -13.78 11.78 7.15
C ALA A 267 -14.95 11.73 6.14
N ALA A 268 -14.66 11.65 4.83
CA ALA A 268 -15.66 11.50 3.78
C ALA A 268 -16.50 10.22 3.91
N TYR A 269 -16.03 9.20 4.64
CA TYR A 269 -16.71 7.92 4.87
C TYR A 269 -17.32 7.80 6.29
N LYS A 270 -17.37 8.91 7.04
CA LYS A 270 -17.78 8.96 8.45
C LYS A 270 -19.05 9.79 8.68
N GLU A 271 -19.90 9.94 7.67
CA GLU A 271 -21.20 10.59 7.84
C GLU A 271 -22.14 9.73 8.71
N GLU A 272 -23.01 10.41 9.44
CA GLU A 272 -24.02 9.75 10.28
C GLU A 272 -25.19 9.24 9.44
N LEU A 273 -25.83 8.17 9.91
CA LEU A 273 -27.01 7.62 9.24
C LEU A 273 -28.26 8.46 9.52
N PRO A 274 -29.11 8.73 8.51
CA PRO A 274 -30.43 9.31 8.73
C PRO A 274 -31.29 8.39 9.60
N VAL A 275 -32.19 8.99 10.40
CA VAL A 275 -33.05 8.26 11.35
C VAL A 275 -33.90 7.20 10.66
N ASP A 276 -34.42 7.49 9.47
CA ASP A 276 -35.23 6.55 8.68
C ASP A 276 -34.41 5.34 8.20
N SER A 277 -33.16 5.57 7.78
CA SER A 277 -32.23 4.55 7.32
C SER A 277 -31.80 3.63 8.47
N ILE A 278 -31.67 4.14 9.70
CA ILE A 278 -31.34 3.35 10.90
C ILE A 278 -32.38 2.25 11.14
N ASN A 279 -33.67 2.58 11.04
CA ASN A 279 -34.74 1.61 11.31
C ASN A 279 -34.81 0.54 10.22
N ARG A 280 -34.65 0.93 8.94
CA ARG A 280 -34.57 -0.02 7.82
C ARG A 280 -33.37 -0.94 7.94
N LEU A 281 -32.19 -0.40 8.29
CA LEU A 281 -30.98 -1.17 8.49
C LEU A 281 -31.12 -2.17 9.65
N LYS A 282 -31.72 -1.75 10.78
CA LYS A 282 -32.04 -2.67 11.90
C LYS A 282 -32.92 -3.84 11.47
N ALA A 283 -33.97 -3.57 10.69
CA ALA A 283 -34.88 -4.60 10.19
C ALA A 283 -34.16 -5.60 9.28
N PHE A 284 -33.27 -5.11 8.40
CA PHE A 284 -32.39 -5.94 7.57
C PHE A 284 -31.46 -6.83 8.41
N LEU A 285 -30.73 -6.24 9.35
CA LEU A 285 -29.74 -6.94 10.17
C LEU A 285 -30.34 -8.06 11.03
N THR A 286 -31.60 -7.91 11.43
CA THR A 286 -32.33 -8.93 12.20
C THR A 286 -32.62 -10.18 11.35
N GLN A 287 -32.74 -10.04 10.03
CA GLN A 287 -33.09 -11.12 9.10
C GLN A 287 -31.86 -11.80 8.50
N THR A 288 -30.84 -11.04 8.11
CA THR A 288 -29.64 -11.55 7.44
C THR A 288 -28.55 -12.00 8.42
N GLY A 289 -28.64 -11.59 9.69
CA GLY A 289 -27.67 -11.90 10.72
C GLY A 289 -26.60 -10.83 10.86
N LEU A 290 -26.30 -10.47 12.11
CA LEU A 290 -25.37 -9.38 12.45
C LEU A 290 -23.91 -9.72 12.16
N GLU A 291 -23.53 -10.98 12.37
CA GLU A 291 -22.12 -11.39 12.31
C GLU A 291 -21.54 -11.36 10.89
N PRO A 292 -22.16 -12.00 9.88
CA PRO A 292 -21.62 -11.95 8.52
C PRO A 292 -21.58 -10.53 7.96
N PHE A 293 -22.63 -9.74 8.24
CA PHE A 293 -22.67 -8.34 7.81
C PHE A 293 -21.54 -7.52 8.41
N LEU A 294 -21.29 -7.68 9.71
CA LEU A 294 -20.20 -6.98 10.39
C LEU A 294 -18.84 -7.35 9.83
N GLN A 295 -18.59 -8.63 9.58
CA GLN A 295 -17.32 -9.09 9.05
C GLN A 295 -17.08 -8.65 7.61
N GLU A 296 -18.08 -8.78 6.74
CA GLU A 296 -17.95 -8.40 5.33
C GLU A 296 -17.83 -6.88 5.14
N LEU A 297 -18.65 -6.10 5.86
CA LEU A 297 -18.56 -4.65 5.81
C LEU A 297 -17.24 -4.17 6.43
N HIS A 298 -16.77 -4.79 7.52
CA HIS A 298 -15.46 -4.46 8.10
C HIS A 298 -14.33 -4.69 7.11
N GLU A 299 -14.32 -5.85 6.47
CA GLU A 299 -13.32 -6.21 5.46
C GLU A 299 -13.30 -5.19 4.32
N MET A 300 -14.46 -4.90 3.73
CA MET A 300 -14.56 -3.91 2.65
C MET A 300 -14.02 -2.54 3.09
N ILE A 301 -14.40 -2.07 4.29
CA ILE A 301 -13.92 -0.80 4.84
C ILE A 301 -12.39 -0.80 4.98
N MET A 302 -11.81 -1.87 5.53
CA MET A 302 -10.37 -1.96 5.77
C MET A 302 -9.55 -2.15 4.49
N LEU A 303 -10.06 -2.89 3.51
CA LEU A 303 -9.35 -3.18 2.26
C LEU A 303 -9.50 -2.04 1.24
N LYS A 304 -10.72 -1.54 1.06
CA LYS A 304 -11.05 -0.56 0.03
C LYS A 304 -10.90 0.88 0.50
N LEU A 305 -11.42 1.21 1.69
CA LEU A 305 -11.56 2.62 2.10
C LEU A 305 -10.36 3.15 2.88
N LYS A 306 -9.56 2.28 3.50
CA LYS A 306 -8.38 2.68 4.28
C LYS A 306 -7.36 3.49 3.47
N HIS A 307 -7.23 3.18 2.18
CA HIS A 307 -6.25 3.81 1.29
C HIS A 307 -6.90 4.47 0.07
N ALA A 308 -8.24 4.49 -0.01
CA ALA A 308 -8.95 5.17 -1.07
C ALA A 308 -8.68 6.68 -0.99
N LYS A 309 -8.26 7.26 -2.11
CA LYS A 309 -8.39 8.70 -2.32
C LYS A 309 -9.84 9.00 -2.65
N ALA A 310 -10.41 9.98 -1.97
CA ALA A 310 -11.80 10.37 -2.19
C ALA A 310 -12.02 10.73 -3.67
N GLY A 311 -12.90 9.97 -4.34
CA GLY A 311 -13.28 10.20 -5.74
C GLY A 311 -12.50 9.43 -6.82
N GLU A 312 -11.49 8.62 -6.48
CA GLU A 312 -10.72 7.84 -7.49
C GLU A 312 -11.24 6.41 -7.68
N GLU A 313 -11.56 5.66 -6.60
CA GLU A 313 -12.00 4.25 -6.71
C GLU A 313 -13.37 3.98 -6.05
N TYR A 314 -13.67 4.63 -4.91
CA TYR A 314 -14.93 4.50 -4.19
C TYR A 314 -15.49 5.87 -3.84
N SER A 315 -16.44 6.37 -4.63
CA SER A 315 -17.07 7.67 -4.36
C SER A 315 -17.93 7.60 -3.09
N PRO A 316 -17.78 8.55 -2.15
CA PRO A 316 -18.66 8.63 -0.97
C PRO A 316 -20.15 8.77 -1.31
N THR A 317 -20.48 9.29 -2.50
CA THR A 317 -21.85 9.55 -2.96
C THR A 317 -22.54 8.34 -3.56
N TRP A 318 -21.85 7.21 -3.74
CA TRP A 318 -22.46 5.99 -4.28
C TRP A 318 -23.31 5.28 -3.24
N GLY A 319 -24.27 4.47 -3.69
CA GLY A 319 -25.04 3.61 -2.80
C GLY A 319 -24.14 2.53 -2.20
N LEU A 320 -24.22 2.32 -0.88
CA LEU A 320 -23.44 1.27 -0.21
C LEU A 320 -23.82 -0.12 -0.75
N LYS A 321 -25.08 -0.33 -1.12
CA LYS A 321 -25.55 -1.58 -1.75
C LYS A 321 -24.85 -1.85 -3.08
N GLU A 322 -24.76 -0.83 -3.93
CA GLU A 322 -24.16 -0.88 -5.27
C GLU A 322 -22.67 -1.18 -5.22
N VAL A 323 -22.02 -0.86 -4.10
CA VAL A 323 -20.61 -1.15 -3.86
C VAL A 323 -20.39 -2.51 -3.19
N LEU A 324 -21.22 -2.84 -2.20
CA LEU A 324 -21.05 -4.04 -1.39
C LEU A 324 -21.42 -5.32 -2.17
N VAL A 325 -22.46 -5.28 -3.02
CA VAL A 325 -22.87 -6.46 -3.80
C VAL A 325 -21.77 -6.90 -4.78
N PRO A 326 -21.23 -6.05 -5.67
CA PRO A 326 -20.13 -6.45 -6.56
C PRO A 326 -18.86 -6.85 -5.81
N TYR A 327 -18.59 -6.25 -4.65
CA TYR A 327 -17.47 -6.61 -3.80
C TYR A 327 -17.58 -8.08 -3.32
N LEU A 328 -18.76 -8.48 -2.84
CA LEU A 328 -19.01 -9.84 -2.36
C LEU A 328 -19.01 -10.87 -3.49
N GLU A 329 -19.57 -10.52 -4.65
CA GLU A 329 -19.54 -11.35 -5.85
C GLU A 329 -18.10 -11.60 -6.31
N GLY A 330 -17.27 -10.55 -6.38
CA GLY A 330 -15.86 -10.66 -6.72
C GLY A 330 -15.05 -11.49 -5.71
N LYS A 331 -15.46 -11.49 -4.43
CA LYS A 331 -14.88 -12.34 -3.38
C LYS A 331 -15.34 -13.80 -3.49
N GLY A 332 -16.49 -14.06 -4.12
CA GLY A 332 -17.18 -15.35 -4.12
C GLY A 332 -17.87 -15.66 -2.77
N SER A 333 -18.19 -14.63 -1.99
CA SER A 333 -18.88 -14.80 -0.69
C SER A 333 -20.38 -15.02 -0.92
N SER A 334 -20.95 -16.00 -0.21
CA SER A 334 -22.39 -16.31 -0.21
C SER A 334 -23.04 -16.09 1.17
N GLU A 335 -22.33 -15.41 2.06
CA GLU A 335 -22.71 -15.29 3.48
C GLU A 335 -23.87 -14.32 3.72
N LEU A 336 -24.08 -13.34 2.83
CA LEU A 336 -25.14 -12.34 2.92
C LEU A 336 -26.27 -12.62 1.93
N GLN A 337 -27.03 -13.68 2.19
CA GLN A 337 -28.21 -14.03 1.39
C GLN A 337 -29.25 -12.90 1.44
N ASN A 338 -29.84 -12.57 0.29
CA ASN A 338 -30.86 -11.52 0.11
C ASN A 338 -30.38 -10.06 0.33
N LEU A 339 -29.06 -9.80 0.38
CA LEU A 339 -28.52 -8.43 0.46
C LEU A 339 -29.09 -7.52 -0.63
N GLU A 340 -29.10 -8.00 -1.87
CA GLU A 340 -29.55 -7.23 -3.04
C GLU A 340 -31.02 -6.76 -2.92
N ASN A 341 -31.87 -7.61 -2.33
CA ASN A 341 -33.32 -7.40 -2.26
C ASN A 341 -33.76 -6.64 -1.00
N MET A 342 -33.03 -6.76 0.09
CA MET A 342 -33.48 -6.28 1.42
C MET A 342 -32.66 -5.12 1.98
N PHE A 343 -31.46 -4.88 1.46
CA PHE A 343 -30.61 -3.81 1.96
C PHE A 343 -31.14 -2.43 1.53
N PRO A 344 -31.15 -1.42 2.42
CA PRO A 344 -31.68 -0.10 2.09
C PRO A 344 -30.87 0.61 0.99
N ASP A 345 -31.54 1.08 -0.06
CA ASP A 345 -30.93 1.77 -1.20
C ASP A 345 -30.43 3.17 -0.89
N ASP A 346 -30.97 3.77 0.17
CA ASP A 346 -30.70 5.15 0.57
C ASP A 346 -29.42 5.32 1.40
N ILE A 347 -28.75 4.22 1.77
CA ILE A 347 -27.50 4.27 2.55
C ILE A 347 -26.33 4.46 1.59
N LEU A 348 -25.56 5.53 1.81
CA LEU A 348 -24.40 5.87 1.00
C LEU A 348 -23.11 5.26 1.53
N VAL A 349 -22.09 5.19 0.68
CA VAL A 349 -20.72 4.81 1.08
C VAL A 349 -20.17 5.79 2.12
N SER A 350 -20.57 7.07 2.08
CA SER A 350 -20.22 8.06 3.11
C SER A 350 -20.68 7.66 4.52
N GLN A 351 -21.67 6.77 4.64
CA GLN A 351 -22.30 6.35 5.89
C GLN A 351 -21.91 4.92 6.32
N CYS A 352 -20.97 4.28 5.61
CA CYS A 352 -20.63 2.87 5.84
C CYS A 352 -20.08 2.61 7.25
N ILE A 353 -19.30 3.55 7.81
CA ILE A 353 -18.77 3.43 9.17
C ILE A 353 -19.88 3.54 10.21
N ALA A 354 -20.88 4.40 10.00
CA ALA A 354 -22.04 4.51 10.87
C ALA A 354 -22.90 3.22 10.81
N ALA A 355 -23.10 2.66 9.62
CA ALA A 355 -23.77 1.37 9.44
C ALA A 355 -23.05 0.22 10.18
N TRP A 356 -21.71 0.17 10.10
CA TRP A 356 -20.91 -0.81 10.82
C TRP A 356 -21.02 -0.63 12.34
N LYS A 357 -20.90 0.60 12.85
CA LYS A 357 -21.05 0.92 14.28
C LYS A 357 -22.45 0.54 14.80
N LEU A 358 -23.50 0.77 14.00
CA LEU A 358 -24.86 0.36 14.34
C LEU A 358 -24.97 -1.16 14.49
N ALA A 359 -24.45 -1.93 13.52
CA ALA A 359 -24.48 -3.39 13.61
C ALA A 359 -23.68 -3.90 14.83
N ALA A 360 -22.52 -3.30 15.13
CA ALA A 360 -21.67 -3.71 16.25
C ALA A 360 -22.35 -3.43 17.61
N THR A 361 -23.05 -2.31 17.72
CA THR A 361 -23.80 -1.95 18.94
C THR A 361 -25.05 -2.83 19.13
N LEU A 362 -25.75 -3.20 18.04
CA LEU A 362 -26.89 -4.13 18.09
C LEU A 362 -26.48 -5.53 18.53
N LYS A 363 -25.38 -6.05 17.97
CA LYS A 363 -24.80 -7.35 18.36
C LYS A 363 -24.51 -7.41 19.85
N ARG A 364 -23.96 -6.34 20.42
CA ARG A 364 -23.76 -6.26 21.88
C ARG A 364 -25.08 -6.21 22.65
N SER A 365 -26.05 -5.45 22.17
CA SER A 365 -27.34 -5.29 22.85
C SER A 365 -28.13 -6.60 22.88
N GLY A 366 -27.99 -7.44 21.84
CA GLY A 366 -28.49 -8.81 21.81
C GLY A 366 -27.70 -9.81 22.68
N CYS A 367 -26.50 -9.43 23.17
CA CYS A 367 -25.65 -10.21 24.05
C CYS A 367 -25.59 -9.67 25.51
N GLY A 368 -26.58 -8.88 25.95
CA GLY A 368 -26.72 -8.42 27.35
C GLY A 368 -27.23 -9.51 28.30
N PRO A 369 -26.98 -9.42 29.63
CA PRO A 369 -26.68 -10.56 30.51
C PRO A 369 -27.92 -11.40 30.81
N GLY A 370 -28.01 -12.60 30.25
CA GLY A 370 -29.12 -13.51 30.51
C GLY A 370 -29.11 -14.73 29.63
N ASN A 371 -28.12 -15.61 29.84
CA ASN A 371 -28.27 -17.07 30.01
C ASN A 371 -26.91 -17.76 30.02
#